data_AF-A0A3P7P9B0-F1
#
_entry.id   AF-A0A3P7P9B0-F1
#
_cell.length_a   1.000
_cell.length_b   1.000
_cell.length_c   1.000
_cell.angle_alpha   90.00
_cell.angle_beta   90.00
_cell.angle_gamma   90.00
#
_symmetry.space_group_name_H-M   'P 1'
#
loop_
_entity.id
_entity.type
_entity.pdbx_description
1 polymer ?
#
loop_
_entity_poly.entity_id
_entity_poly.type
_entity_poly.pdbx_seq_one_letter_code
_entity_poly.pdbx_strand_id
1 'polypeptide(L)'
;MFLRRCRLYRMVDKVWKERGVGEMKVLVMPKSAAPAQYTNTRTELPADVDVGAIDYARLLMRRDQVLKICANHTITAEVPKFNPLASAANGLCWVTEDYSEGTGEIMTLGIKFKLY
;
A
#
# COMPACT_ATOMS: atom_id res chain seq x y z
N MET A 1 -8.60 8.39 -4.22
CA MET A 1 -7.75 7.53 -3.34
C MET A 1 -7.82 6.09 -3.84
N PHE A 2 -6.72 5.35 -4.00
CA PHE A 2 -6.77 3.97 -4.52
C PHE A 2 -7.13 2.99 -3.40
N LEU A 3 -8.22 2.25 -3.59
CA LEU A 3 -8.70 1.22 -2.67
C LEU A 3 -9.09 -0.01 -3.49
N ARG A 4 -8.32 -1.10 -3.35
CA ARG A 4 -8.59 -2.36 -4.03
C ARG A 4 -8.28 -3.54 -3.12
N ARG A 5 -9.15 -4.54 -3.18
CA ARG A 5 -8.91 -5.83 -2.52
C ARG A 5 -7.76 -6.56 -3.20
N CYS A 6 -6.82 -7.03 -2.40
CA CYS A 6 -5.64 -7.71 -2.89
C CYS A 6 -5.18 -8.80 -1.91
N ARG A 7 -4.32 -9.67 -2.41
CA ARG A 7 -3.49 -10.55 -1.59
C ARG A 7 -2.07 -10.01 -1.59
N LEU A 8 -1.48 -9.91 -0.40
CA LEU A 8 -0.11 -9.49 -0.17
C LEU A 8 0.74 -10.71 0.18
N TYR A 9 1.93 -10.76 -0.39
CA TYR A 9 2.93 -11.80 -0.24
C TYR A 9 4.25 -11.18 0.21
N ARG A 10 5.06 -11.96 0.94
CA ARG A 10 6.47 -11.66 1.25
C ARG A 10 7.33 -12.76 0.65
N MET A 11 8.47 -12.38 0.06
CA MET A 11 9.47 -13.36 -0.36
C MET A 11 10.32 -13.78 0.85
N VAL A 12 10.37 -15.09 1.11
CA VAL A 12 11.21 -15.72 2.15
C VAL A 12 11.87 -16.94 1.53
N ASP A 13 13.19 -17.05 1.62
CA ASP A 13 13.98 -18.15 1.03
C ASP A 13 13.66 -18.39 -0.46
N LYS A 14 13.53 -17.31 -1.24
CA LYS A 14 13.15 -17.32 -2.67
C LYS A 14 11.75 -17.89 -2.96
N VAL A 15 10.90 -18.03 -1.94
CA VAL A 15 9.52 -18.50 -2.05
C VAL A 15 8.55 -17.41 -1.61
N TRP A 16 7.47 -17.21 -2.36
CA TRP A 16 6.40 -16.29 -2.01
C TRP A 16 5.49 -16.90 -0.93
N LYS A 17 5.45 -16.30 0.25
CA LYS A 17 4.53 -16.67 1.34
C LYS A 17 3.45 -15.60 1.50
N GLU A 18 2.20 -16.02 1.70
CA GLU A 18 1.10 -15.09 1.93
C GLU A 18 1.31 -14.33 3.26
N ARG A 19 1.20 -13.01 3.20
CA ARG A 19 1.33 -12.10 4.35
C ARG A 19 -0.03 -11.60 4.83
N GLY A 20 -0.97 -11.39 3.92
CA GLY A 20 -2.33 -11.00 4.28
C GLY A 20 -3.28 -10.80 3.09
N VAL A 21 -4.57 -10.83 3.38
CA VAL A 21 -5.65 -10.53 2.44
C VAL A 21 -6.48 -9.39 2.99
N GLY A 22 -6.77 -8.40 2.16
CA GLY A 22 -7.58 -7.23 2.55
C GLY A 22 -7.51 -6.09 1.56
N GLU A 23 -7.87 -4.89 2.02
CA GLU A 23 -7.84 -3.66 1.22
C GLU A 23 -6.48 -2.97 1.34
N MET A 24 -5.82 -2.76 0.20
CA MET A 24 -4.66 -1.86 0.13
C MET A 24 -5.15 -0.42 -0.01
N LYS A 25 -4.59 0.48 0.78
CA LYS A 25 -4.90 1.91 0.77
C LYS A 25 -3.63 2.72 0.59
N VAL A 26 -3.71 3.74 -0.25
CA VAL A 26 -2.68 4.79 -0.33
C VAL A 26 -3.17 5.98 0.48
N LEU A 27 -2.48 6.27 1.59
CA LEU A 27 -2.76 7.43 2.42
C LEU A 27 -1.85 8.57 1.96
N VAL A 28 -2.42 9.72 1.61
CA VAL A 28 -1.68 10.91 1.18
C VAL A 28 -1.92 12.06 2.16
N MET A 29 -0.87 12.83 2.42
CA MET A 29 -0.91 14.06 3.21
C MET A 29 -0.50 15.22 2.28
N PRO A 30 -1.43 16.14 1.97
CA PRO A 30 -1.11 17.30 1.16
C PRO A 30 -0.30 18.35 1.95
N LYS A 31 0.55 19.11 1.23
CA LYS A 31 1.32 20.25 1.78
C LYS A 31 0.43 21.46 2.10
N SER A 32 -0.61 21.66 1.30
CA SER A 32 -1.65 22.65 1.60
C SER A 32 -2.68 22.02 2.52
N ALA A 33 -3.29 22.82 3.40
CA ALA A 33 -4.41 22.35 4.22
C ALA A 33 -5.45 21.69 3.31
N ALA A 34 -5.66 20.38 3.49
CA ALA A 34 -6.71 19.66 2.79
C ALA A 34 -8.04 20.39 3.07
N PRO A 35 -8.95 20.51 2.08
CA PRO A 35 -10.28 21.02 2.36
C PRO A 35 -10.86 20.27 3.57
N ALA A 36 -11.38 21.00 4.57
CA ALA A 36 -11.73 20.46 5.89
C ALA A 36 -12.61 19.18 5.83
N GLN A 37 -13.36 19.03 4.73
CA GLN A 37 -14.23 17.90 4.41
C GLN A 37 -13.50 16.56 4.11
N TYR A 38 -12.19 16.55 3.88
CA TYR A 38 -11.41 15.35 3.50
C TYR A 38 -10.31 14.95 4.51
N THR A 39 -10.42 15.40 5.76
CA THR A 39 -9.40 15.20 6.80
C THR A 39 -9.48 13.84 7.51
N ASN A 40 -10.56 13.07 7.30
CA ASN A 40 -10.74 11.77 7.94
C ASN A 40 -10.06 10.64 7.13
N THR A 41 -9.38 9.73 7.84
CA THR A 41 -8.81 8.47 7.32
C THR A 41 -9.78 7.56 6.55
N ARG A 42 -11.09 7.80 6.68
CA ARG A 42 -12.15 7.07 5.97
C ARG A 42 -12.71 7.79 4.73
N THR A 43 -12.34 9.04 4.49
CA THR A 43 -12.89 9.78 3.35
C THR A 43 -12.11 9.43 2.09
N GLU A 44 -12.78 8.82 1.14
CA GLU A 44 -12.21 8.62 -0.20
C GLU A 44 -12.20 9.97 -0.92
N LEU A 45 -11.00 10.47 -1.23
CA LEU A 45 -10.85 11.61 -2.14
C LEU A 45 -11.35 11.19 -3.54
N PRO A 46 -12.35 11.89 -4.10
CA PRO A 46 -12.77 11.71 -5.49
C PRO A 46 -11.58 11.88 -6.44
N ALA A 47 -11.59 11.18 -7.58
CA ALA A 47 -10.46 11.16 -8.51
C ALA A 47 -10.20 12.51 -9.20
N ASP A 48 -11.20 13.38 -9.21
CA ASP A 48 -11.24 14.71 -9.81
C ASP A 48 -10.79 15.83 -8.87
N VAL A 49 -10.54 15.54 -7.59
CA VAL A 49 -10.06 16.55 -6.64
C VAL A 49 -8.55 16.73 -6.78
N ASP A 50 -8.13 17.93 -7.18
CA ASP A 50 -6.73 18.32 -7.12
C ASP A 50 -6.31 18.47 -5.65
N VAL A 51 -5.39 17.60 -5.24
CA VAL A 51 -4.86 17.55 -3.86
C VAL A 51 -3.62 18.45 -3.73
N GLY A 52 -3.22 19.14 -4.80
CA GLY A 52 -2.04 19.99 -4.85
C GLY A 52 -0.75 19.20 -4.62
N ALA A 53 0.28 19.87 -4.09
CA ALA A 53 1.55 19.24 -3.77
C ALA A 53 1.39 18.26 -2.58
N ILE A 54 1.82 17.01 -2.77
CA ILE A 54 1.84 15.98 -1.72
C ILE A 54 3.11 16.14 -0.90
N ASP A 55 2.98 16.16 0.43
CA ASP A 55 4.12 16.21 1.36
C ASP A 55 4.61 14.78 1.67
N TYR A 56 3.65 13.93 2.01
CA TYR A 56 3.91 12.58 2.47
C TYR A 56 2.86 11.62 1.94
N ALA A 57 3.29 10.42 1.53
CA ALA A 57 2.40 9.34 1.15
C ALA A 57 2.87 8.03 1.76
N ARG A 58 1.94 7.13 2.06
CA ARG A 58 2.26 5.78 2.53
C ARG A 58 1.28 4.74 2.02
N LEU A 59 1.78 3.52 1.84
CA LEU A 59 0.97 2.32 1.64
C LEU A 59 0.59 1.76 2.99
N LEU A 60 -0.70 1.50 3.17
CA LEU A 60 -1.24 0.84 4.35
C LEU A 60 -2.20 -0.28 3.93
N MET A 61 -1.96 -1.47 4.45
CA MET A 61 -2.86 -2.61 4.29
C MET A 61 -3.15 -3.25 5.63
N ARG A 62 -4.41 -3.61 5.85
CA ARG A 62 -4.86 -4.40 6.99
C ARG A 62 -5.49 -5.70 6.52
N ARG A 63 -5.36 -6.74 7.35
CA ARG A 63 -5.96 -8.04 7.12
C ARG A 63 -7.46 -8.02 7.42
N ASP A 64 -8.23 -8.73 6.61
CA ASP A 64 -9.63 -9.01 6.88
C ASP A 64 -9.81 -9.69 8.25
N GLN A 65 -10.93 -9.43 8.92
CA GLN A 65 -11.32 -9.95 10.25
C GLN A 65 -10.43 -9.51 11.43
N VAL A 66 -9.13 -9.80 11.36
CA VAL A 66 -8.18 -9.56 12.47
C VAL A 66 -7.75 -8.09 12.55
N LEU A 67 -7.91 -7.33 11.45
CA LEU A 67 -7.61 -5.89 11.33
C LEU A 67 -6.14 -5.48 11.67
N LYS A 68 -5.27 -6.47 11.84
CA LYS A 68 -3.81 -6.29 11.98
C LYS A 68 -3.22 -5.72 10.68
N ILE A 69 -2.27 -4.81 10.85
CA ILE A 69 -1.51 -4.22 9.75
C ILE A 69 -0.61 -5.31 9.15
N CYS A 70 -0.59 -5.43 7.82
CA CYS A 70 0.29 -6.35 7.11
C CYS A 70 1.20 -5.67 6.09
N ALA A 71 0.98 -4.39 5.80
CA ALA A 71 1.95 -3.51 5.15
C ALA A 71 1.77 -2.09 5.67
N ASN A 72 2.87 -1.42 5.95
CA ASN A 72 2.94 -0.02 6.35
C ASN A 72 4.31 0.54 5.97
N HIS A 73 4.41 1.24 4.85
CA HIS A 73 5.65 1.84 4.40
C HIS A 73 5.40 3.11 3.61
N THR A 74 6.37 4.03 3.68
CA THR A 74 6.34 5.32 2.99
C THR A 74 6.50 5.15 1.48
N ILE A 75 5.81 5.98 0.71
CA ILE A 75 5.98 6.15 -0.72
C ILE A 75 6.78 7.44 -0.94
N THR A 76 7.84 7.36 -1.70
CA THR A 76 8.70 8.46 -2.13
C THR A 76 8.80 8.45 -3.67
N ALA A 77 9.49 9.43 -4.25
CA ALA A 77 9.71 9.48 -5.70
C ALA A 77 10.50 8.26 -6.23
N GLU A 78 11.31 7.63 -5.38
CA GLU A 78 12.19 6.54 -5.80
C GLU A 78 11.74 5.16 -5.31
N VAL A 79 10.99 5.08 -4.20
CA VAL A 79 10.52 3.83 -3.61
C VAL A 79 9.04 3.91 -3.22
N PRO A 80 8.23 2.88 -3.47
CA PRO A 80 8.60 1.59 -4.05
C PRO A 80 8.70 1.61 -5.59
N LYS A 81 9.73 0.96 -6.14
CA LYS A 81 9.81 0.65 -7.58
C LYS A 81 9.00 -0.62 -7.85
N PHE A 82 7.84 -0.46 -8.46
CA PHE A 82 6.98 -1.58 -8.81
C PHE A 82 7.49 -2.29 -10.08
N ASN A 83 7.73 -3.59 -9.95
CA ASN A 83 8.06 -4.48 -11.06
C ASN A 83 6.92 -5.49 -11.25
N PRO A 84 6.70 -6.01 -12.47
CA PRO A 84 5.75 -7.10 -12.69
C PRO A 84 6.13 -8.35 -11.90
N LEU A 85 5.15 -9.00 -11.30
CA LEU A 85 5.36 -10.27 -10.62
C LEU A 85 5.42 -11.40 -11.65
N ALA A 86 6.58 -12.02 -11.84
CA ALA A 86 6.77 -13.09 -12.84
C ALA A 86 5.76 -14.25 -12.70
N SER A 87 5.31 -14.54 -11.47
CA SER A 87 4.35 -15.61 -11.17
C SER A 87 2.87 -15.22 -11.32
N ALA A 88 2.54 -13.97 -11.63
CA ALA A 88 1.15 -13.55 -11.83
C ALA A 88 1.02 -12.33 -12.76
N ALA A 89 0.27 -12.47 -13.85
CA ALA A 89 0.03 -11.41 -14.83
C ALA A 89 -0.58 -10.11 -14.22
N ASN A 90 -1.32 -10.22 -13.10
CA ASN A 90 -1.94 -9.08 -12.40
C ASN A 90 -1.28 -8.81 -11.05
N GLY A 91 -0.01 -9.16 -10.92
CA GLY A 91 0.77 -8.95 -9.72
C GLY A 91 1.90 -7.96 -9.93
N LEU A 92 2.23 -7.24 -8.87
CA LEU A 92 3.41 -6.38 -8.79
C LEU A 92 4.29 -6.84 -7.63
N CYS A 93 5.59 -6.66 -7.74
CA CYS A 93 6.53 -6.83 -6.64
C CYS A 93 7.44 -5.61 -6.50
N TRP A 94 7.89 -5.37 -5.27
CA TRP A 94 8.81 -4.29 -4.97
C TRP A 94 9.59 -4.61 -3.70
N VAL A 95 10.70 -3.90 -3.51
CA VAL A 95 11.47 -3.93 -2.26
C VAL A 95 11.14 -2.68 -1.47
N THR A 96 10.92 -2.81 -0.16
CA THR A 96 10.63 -1.69 0.73
C THR A 96 11.05 -2.00 2.15
N GLU A 97 11.24 -0.96 2.96
CA GLU A 97 11.34 -1.05 4.40
C GLU A 97 9.93 -0.97 4.99
N ASP A 98 9.42 -2.10 5.48
CA ASP A 98 8.05 -2.22 5.99
C ASP A 98 8.02 -2.16 7.51
N TYR A 99 7.06 -1.40 8.04
CA TYR A 99 6.86 -1.14 9.48
C TYR A 99 5.58 -1.81 10.00
N SER A 100 5.08 -2.89 9.38
CA SER A 100 3.82 -3.52 9.84
C SER A 100 3.94 -4.21 11.21
N GLU A 101 5.15 -4.60 11.62
CA GLU A 101 5.43 -5.29 12.90
C GLU A 101 6.04 -4.33 13.95
N GLY A 102 6.03 -3.02 13.70
CA GLY A 102 6.56 -1.99 14.61
C GLY A 102 8.04 -1.66 14.46
N THR A 103 8.82 -2.54 13.82
CA THR A 103 10.22 -2.29 13.42
C THR A 103 10.33 -2.21 11.90
N GLY A 104 11.19 -1.34 11.38
CA GLY A 104 11.50 -1.27 9.95
C GLY A 104 12.30 -2.50 9.51
N GLU A 105 11.71 -3.32 8.64
CA GLU A 105 12.37 -4.49 8.05
C GLU A 105 12.38 -4.34 6.53
N ILE A 106 13.58 -4.40 5.92
CA ILE A 106 13.69 -4.43 4.46
C ILE A 106 13.22 -5.79 3.95
N MET A 107 12.23 -5.77 3.06
CA MET A 107 11.66 -6.99 2.49
C MET A 107 11.16 -6.80 1.07
N THR A 108 11.11 -7.91 0.35
CA THR A 108 10.49 -7.98 -0.97
C THR A 108 9.02 -8.37 -0.82
N LEU A 109 8.14 -7.44 -1.18
CA LEU A 109 6.70 -7.62 -1.18
C LEU A 109 6.19 -7.94 -2.58
N GLY A 110 5.10 -8.71 -2.63
CA GLY A 110 4.36 -9.01 -3.84
C GLY A 110 2.89 -8.77 -3.59
N ILE A 111 2.20 -8.06 -4.47
CA ILE A 111 0.76 -7.87 -4.42
C ILE A 111 0.12 -8.54 -5.62
N LYS A 112 -1.03 -9.15 -5.42
CA LYS A 112 -1.89 -9.66 -6.49
C LYS A 112 -3.28 -9.09 -6.31
N PHE A 113 -3.74 -8.36 -7.32
CA PHE A 113 -5.11 -7.87 -7.36
C PHE A 113 -6.03 -8.96 -7.90
N LYS A 114 -7.22 -9.06 -7.33
CA LYS A 114 -8.28 -9.91 -7.89
C LYS A 114 -8.94 -9.10 -9.01
N LEU A 115 -8.86 -9.60 -10.24
CA LEU A 115 -9.70 -9.09 -11.33
C LEU A 115 -11.13 -9.52 -11.01
N TYR A 116 -12.03 -8.54 -10.97
CA TYR A 116 -13.47 -8.75 -10.96
C TYR A 116 -14.00 -8.24 -12.30
#